data_AF-A0A6I7Y2G6-F1
#
_entry.id   AF-A0A6I7Y2G6-F1
#
_cell.length_a   1.000
_cell.length_b   1.000
_cell.length_c   1.000
_cell.angle_alpha   90.00
_cell.angle_beta   90.00
_cell.angle_gamma   90.00
#
_symmetry.space_group_name_H-M   'P 1'
#
loop_
_entity.id
_entity.type
_entity.pdbx_description
1 polymer ?
#
loop_
_entity_poly.entity_id
_entity_poly.type
_entity_poly.pdbx_seq_one_letter_code
_entity_poly.pdbx_strand_id
1 'polypeptide(L)'
;MSKPVTAVAHRGDPYRARENTLSSIRSALERGADAVEIDVRVTRDGVPVLLHDATLDRLWGHDLRLDRLTHQELTELTAGGVPTLREALLAAGAHRVMVDLPGLSPPSPIAAIRTVPARTPSPRSARRWNGGRTRSRSMSGSPGTGCRSCCTTPRWTGCGVMTCGWTGSPTRS
;
A
#
# COMPACT_ATOMS: atom_id res chain seq x y z
N MET A 1 13.47 -29.46 3.12
CA MET A 1 13.76 -28.10 2.58
C MET A 1 13.11 -27.07 3.49
N SER A 2 13.85 -26.07 3.96
CA SER A 2 13.30 -24.98 4.78
C SER A 2 12.42 -24.06 3.93
N LYS A 3 11.38 -23.47 4.53
CA LYS A 3 10.59 -22.43 3.87
C LYS A 3 11.47 -21.18 3.68
N PRO A 4 11.41 -20.51 2.52
CA PRO A 4 12.17 -19.28 2.32
C PRO A 4 11.70 -18.20 3.28
N VAL A 5 12.65 -17.47 3.86
CA VAL A 5 12.41 -16.29 4.71
C VAL A 5 12.29 -15.06 3.81
N THR A 6 11.46 -14.09 4.19
CA THR A 6 11.39 -12.78 3.54
C THR A 6 12.03 -11.74 4.48
N ALA A 7 13.07 -11.07 4.03
CA ALA A 7 13.68 -9.95 4.74
C ALA A 7 12.87 -8.68 4.46
N VAL A 8 12.24 -8.12 5.51
CA VAL A 8 11.45 -6.89 5.42
C VAL A 8 12.20 -5.78 6.16
N ALA A 9 12.49 -4.69 5.45
CA ALA A 9 13.17 -3.54 6.03
C ALA A 9 12.16 -2.61 6.72
N HIS A 10 12.17 -2.60 8.05
CA HIS A 10 11.25 -1.85 8.89
C HIS A 10 11.48 -0.34 8.73
N ARG A 11 10.47 0.37 8.21
CA ARG A 11 10.53 1.81 7.87
C ARG A 11 11.63 2.20 6.89
N GLY A 12 12.02 1.26 6.03
CA GLY A 12 13.20 1.34 5.16
C GLY A 12 14.50 0.96 5.90
N ASP A 13 15.54 1.77 5.75
CA ASP A 13 16.86 1.62 6.38
C ASP A 13 17.14 2.78 7.38
N PRO A 14 16.50 2.77 8.55
CA PRO A 14 16.58 3.84 9.54
C PRO A 14 17.99 4.04 10.12
N TYR A 15 18.89 3.07 9.93
CA TYR A 15 20.29 3.15 10.38
C TYR A 15 21.14 4.05 9.48
N ARG A 16 20.67 4.38 8.27
CA ARG A 16 21.42 5.18 7.28
C ARG A 16 20.70 6.45 6.85
N ALA A 17 19.39 6.42 6.83
CA ALA A 17 18.55 7.56 6.53
C ALA A 17 17.45 7.65 7.57
N ARG A 18 16.84 8.83 7.73
CA ARG A 18 15.68 8.98 8.61
C ARG A 18 14.59 7.99 8.19
N GLU A 19 13.97 7.31 9.15
CA GLU A 19 12.89 6.35 8.92
C GLU A 19 11.78 6.93 8.03
N ASN A 20 11.08 6.09 7.26
CA ASN A 20 9.92 6.49 6.46
C ASN A 20 10.19 7.57 5.37
N THR A 21 11.47 7.78 5.00
CA THR A 21 11.84 8.68 3.90
C THR A 21 12.11 7.92 2.59
N LEU A 22 12.10 8.63 1.45
CA LEU A 22 12.43 8.02 0.16
C LEU A 22 13.88 7.50 0.12
N SER A 23 14.82 8.18 0.78
CA SER A 23 16.21 7.72 0.90
C SER A 23 16.32 6.45 1.75
N SER A 24 15.54 6.36 2.83
CA SER A 24 15.44 5.14 3.65
C SER A 24 14.92 3.95 2.85
N ILE A 25 13.87 4.15 2.05
CA ILE A 25 13.32 3.11 1.17
C ILE A 25 14.36 2.66 0.14
N ARG A 26 15.00 3.60 -0.57
CA ARG A 26 16.00 3.27 -1.59
C ARG A 26 17.19 2.53 -0.99
N SER A 27 17.74 3.01 0.13
CA SER A 27 18.87 2.37 0.82
C SER A 27 18.54 0.92 1.21
N ALA A 28 17.35 0.66 1.73
CA ALA A 28 16.92 -0.70 2.07
C ALA A 28 16.87 -1.64 0.86
N LEU A 29 16.31 -1.17 -0.26
CA LEU A 29 16.17 -1.94 -1.48
C LEU A 29 17.52 -2.19 -2.17
N GLU A 30 18.38 -1.19 -2.24
CA GLU A 30 19.76 -1.29 -2.74
C GLU A 30 20.59 -2.31 -1.94
N ARG A 31 20.25 -2.51 -0.66
CA ARG A 31 20.89 -3.47 0.24
C ARG A 31 20.31 -4.88 0.19
N GLY A 32 19.35 -5.13 -0.70
CA GLY A 32 18.81 -6.46 -0.95
C GLY A 32 17.63 -6.86 -0.06
N ALA A 33 16.93 -5.90 0.55
CA ALA A 33 15.67 -6.21 1.21
C ALA A 33 14.63 -6.75 0.20
N ASP A 34 13.93 -7.83 0.56
CA ASP A 34 12.89 -8.42 -0.28
C ASP A 34 11.63 -7.53 -0.35
N ALA A 35 11.43 -6.74 0.70
CA ALA A 35 10.31 -5.83 0.88
C ALA A 35 10.70 -4.70 1.84
N VAL A 36 9.97 -3.59 1.77
CA VAL A 36 10.02 -2.53 2.79
C VAL A 36 8.69 -2.47 3.53
N GLU A 37 8.76 -2.12 4.80
CA GLU A 37 7.61 -1.75 5.62
C GLU A 37 7.61 -0.22 5.78
N ILE A 38 6.43 0.39 5.75
CA ILE A 38 6.23 1.84 5.89
C ILE A 38 4.99 2.13 6.73
N ASP A 39 5.04 3.22 7.49
CA ASP A 39 3.93 3.70 8.31
C ASP A 39 3.16 4.79 7.58
N VAL A 40 1.85 4.63 7.42
CA VAL A 40 1.01 5.62 6.74
C VAL A 40 0.03 6.28 7.71
N ARG A 41 0.05 7.61 7.70
CA ARG A 41 -0.94 8.47 8.34
C ARG A 41 -1.54 9.44 7.31
N VAL A 42 -2.55 10.20 7.74
CA VAL A 42 -3.27 11.12 6.86
C VAL A 42 -3.22 12.52 7.46
N THR A 43 -2.89 13.51 6.62
CA THR A 43 -2.93 14.94 6.96
C THR A 43 -4.38 15.43 7.12
N ARG A 44 -4.56 16.65 7.65
CA ARG A 44 -5.88 17.31 7.81
C ARG A 44 -6.69 17.36 6.51
N ASP A 45 -6.02 17.58 5.39
CA ASP A 45 -6.59 17.66 4.04
C ASP A 45 -6.71 16.29 3.33
N GLY A 46 -6.49 15.18 4.04
CA GLY A 46 -6.78 13.84 3.53
C GLY A 46 -5.66 13.20 2.72
N VAL A 47 -4.44 13.76 2.72
CA VAL A 47 -3.31 13.23 1.96
C VAL A 47 -2.58 12.14 2.76
N PRO A 48 -2.41 10.91 2.21
CA PRO A 48 -1.63 9.88 2.87
C PRO A 48 -0.13 10.17 2.81
N VAL A 49 0.53 10.17 3.96
CA VAL A 49 1.95 10.48 4.13
C VAL A 49 2.65 9.45 5.00
N LEU A 50 3.98 9.36 4.86
CA LEU A 50 4.79 8.42 5.61
C LEU A 50 5.27 9.03 6.93
N LEU A 51 4.66 8.61 8.04
CA LEU A 51 5.04 9.04 9.38
C LEU A 51 4.54 8.04 10.43
N HIS A 52 5.42 7.55 11.29
CA HIS A 52 5.04 6.65 12.36
C HIS A 52 4.28 7.34 13.50
N ASP A 53 4.81 8.46 13.99
CA ASP A 53 4.28 9.15 15.16
C ASP A 53 3.10 10.04 14.80
N ALA A 54 2.24 10.36 15.78
CA ALA A 54 1.15 11.32 15.59
C ALA A 54 1.65 12.78 15.51
N THR A 55 2.90 13.03 15.91
CA THR A 55 3.54 14.35 15.96
C THR A 55 4.84 14.37 15.15
N LEU A 56 5.30 15.58 14.82
CA LEU A 56 6.56 15.81 14.13
C LEU A 56 7.77 15.91 15.09
N ASP A 57 7.54 15.91 16.39
CA ASP A 57 8.52 16.27 17.42
C ASP A 57 9.79 15.41 17.36
N ARG A 58 9.68 14.08 17.49
CA ARG A 58 10.83 13.18 17.58
C ARG A 58 11.80 13.26 16.39
N LEU A 59 11.30 13.43 15.17
CA LEU A 59 12.10 13.33 13.94
C LEU A 59 12.39 14.67 13.27
N TRP A 60 11.56 15.68 13.53
CA TRP A 60 11.59 16.97 12.86
C TRP A 60 11.66 18.15 13.84
N GLY A 61 11.56 17.93 15.15
CA GLY A 61 11.71 18.97 16.18
C GLY A 61 10.55 19.97 16.24
N HIS A 62 9.37 19.60 15.73
CA HIS A 62 8.17 20.43 15.77
C HIS A 62 7.12 19.79 16.69
N ASP A 63 6.72 20.49 17.75
CA ASP A 63 5.61 20.08 18.62
C ASP A 63 4.24 20.36 17.96
N LEU A 64 4.01 19.68 16.85
CA LEU A 64 2.80 19.78 16.04
C LEU A 64 2.27 18.39 15.73
N ARG A 65 0.94 18.25 15.82
CA ARG A 65 0.23 17.02 15.44
C ARG A 65 -0.03 17.00 13.94
N LEU A 66 0.19 15.85 13.31
CA LEU A 66 -0.05 15.66 11.88
C LEU A 66 -1.50 15.90 11.49
N ASP A 67 -2.46 15.50 12.33
CA ASP A 67 -3.90 15.65 12.09
C ASP A 67 -4.38 17.12 12.06
N ARG A 68 -3.51 18.07 12.40
CA ARG A 68 -3.77 19.51 12.33
C ARG A 68 -3.14 20.19 11.12
N LEU A 69 -2.28 19.51 10.38
CA LEU A 69 -1.50 20.06 9.26
C LEU A 69 -2.07 19.61 7.92
N THR A 70 -2.10 20.49 6.93
CA THR A 70 -2.24 20.13 5.51
C THR A 70 -0.94 19.53 4.99
N HIS A 71 -1.02 18.85 3.84
CA HIS A 71 0.18 18.36 3.16
C HIS A 71 1.15 19.48 2.79
N GLN A 72 0.64 20.64 2.37
CA GLN A 72 1.49 21.79 2.03
C GLN A 72 2.26 22.30 3.26
N GLU A 73 1.56 22.57 4.37
CA GLU A 73 2.20 23.01 5.63
C GLU A 73 3.24 21.98 6.13
N LEU A 74 2.92 20.69 6.04
CA LEU A 74 3.85 19.60 6.38
C LEU A 74 5.10 19.60 5.48
N THR A 75 4.93 19.85 4.18
CA THR A 75 6.03 19.91 3.22
C THR A 75 6.96 21.07 3.56
N GLU A 76 6.41 22.24 3.88
CA GLU A 76 7.17 23.43 4.28
C GLU A 76 7.96 23.19 5.58
N LEU A 77 7.31 22.61 6.60
CA LEU A 77 7.94 22.34 7.91
C LEU A 77 9.07 21.30 7.85
N THR A 78 9.00 20.37 6.91
CA THR A 78 9.94 19.23 6.80
C THR A 78 10.89 19.35 5.61
N ALA A 79 10.83 20.47 4.87
CA ALA A 79 11.53 20.67 3.60
C ALA A 79 11.32 19.50 2.61
N GLY A 80 10.07 18.99 2.54
CA GLY A 80 9.70 17.81 1.73
C GLY A 80 10.23 16.48 2.27
N GLY A 81 10.69 16.46 3.51
CA GLY A 81 11.30 15.29 4.12
C GLY A 81 10.32 14.20 4.56
N VAL A 82 9.03 14.53 4.70
CA VAL A 82 7.94 13.55 4.88
C VAL A 82 7.27 13.30 3.52
N PRO A 83 7.49 12.13 2.88
CA PRO A 83 6.93 11.86 1.56
C PRO A 83 5.46 11.40 1.64
N THR A 84 4.75 11.56 0.54
CA THR A 84 3.44 10.95 0.33
C THR A 84 3.55 9.44 0.13
N LEU A 85 2.47 8.72 0.40
CA LEU A 85 2.38 7.29 0.06
C LEU A 85 2.61 7.04 -1.44
N ARG A 86 2.15 7.95 -2.30
CA ARG A 86 2.34 7.84 -3.75
C ARG A 86 3.83 7.85 -4.12
N GLU A 87 4.59 8.79 -3.56
CA GLU A 87 6.04 8.89 -3.80
C GLU A 87 6.79 7.68 -3.27
N ALA A 88 6.41 7.18 -2.09
CA ALA A 88 6.98 5.97 -1.50
C ALA A 88 6.76 4.73 -2.39
N LEU A 89 5.54 4.55 -2.92
CA LEU A 89 5.22 3.44 -3.83
C LEU A 89 5.96 3.55 -5.16
N LEU A 90 6.15 4.77 -5.68
CA LEU A 90 6.98 5.00 -6.87
C LEU A 90 8.45 4.68 -6.59
N ALA A 91 8.98 5.08 -5.43
CA ALA A 91 10.36 4.78 -5.02
C ALA A 91 10.58 3.28 -4.77
N ALA A 92 9.58 2.56 -4.28
CA ALA A 92 9.64 1.11 -4.10
C ALA A 92 9.53 0.32 -5.42
N GLY A 93 9.03 0.93 -6.50
CA GLY A 93 8.99 0.33 -7.82
C GLY A 93 8.22 -1.01 -7.87
N ALA A 94 8.92 -2.10 -8.20
CA ALA A 94 8.34 -3.44 -8.28
C ALA A 94 8.46 -4.25 -6.98
N HIS A 95 9.12 -3.71 -5.96
CA HIS A 95 9.31 -4.39 -4.67
C HIS A 95 8.00 -4.48 -3.89
N ARG A 96 7.93 -5.44 -2.96
CA ARG A 96 6.79 -5.57 -2.05
C ARG A 96 6.86 -4.45 -1.00
N VAL A 97 5.71 -3.87 -0.70
CA VAL A 97 5.57 -2.86 0.36
C VAL A 97 4.54 -3.36 1.36
N MET A 98 4.92 -3.40 2.64
CA MET A 98 4.01 -3.62 3.76
C MET A 98 3.61 -2.26 4.31
N VAL A 99 2.31 -1.99 4.37
CA VAL A 99 1.79 -0.71 4.87
C VAL A 99 1.23 -0.95 6.26
N ASP A 100 1.86 -0.37 7.27
CA ASP A 100 1.27 -0.23 8.60
C ASP A 100 0.45 1.07 8.69
N LEU A 101 -0.59 1.04 9.51
CA LEU A 101 -1.52 2.15 9.69
C LEU A 101 -1.59 2.49 11.17
N PRO A 102 -0.55 3.15 11.72
CA PRO A 102 -0.48 3.40 13.15
C PRO A 102 -1.56 4.40 13.57
N GLY A 103 -2.37 4.00 14.56
CA GLY A 103 -3.40 4.86 15.14
C GLY A 103 -4.75 4.84 14.42
N LEU A 104 -5.07 3.79 13.66
CA LEU A 104 -6.44 3.62 13.16
C LEU A 104 -7.39 3.20 14.27
N SER A 105 -8.35 4.08 14.59
CA SER A 105 -9.72 3.64 14.81
C SER A 105 -10.48 3.82 13.49
N PRO A 106 -11.28 2.84 13.02
CA PRO A 106 -12.06 2.98 11.79
C PRO A 106 -12.97 4.23 11.84
N PRO A 107 -13.21 4.98 10.73
CA PRO A 107 -13.09 4.58 9.32
C PRO A 107 -12.03 5.32 8.46
N SER A 108 -11.20 6.22 9.01
CA SER A 108 -10.59 7.30 8.23
C SER A 108 -9.53 6.89 7.18
N PRO A 109 -8.54 6.01 7.47
CA PRO A 109 -7.42 5.83 6.52
C PRO A 109 -7.61 4.77 5.43
N ILE A 110 -8.58 3.87 5.59
CA ILE A 110 -8.96 2.91 4.52
C ILE A 110 -9.54 3.66 3.30
N ALA A 111 -10.24 4.77 3.52
CA ALA A 111 -10.77 5.59 2.43
C ALA A 111 -9.67 6.28 1.62
N ALA A 112 -8.58 6.69 2.27
CA ALA A 112 -7.48 7.41 1.63
C ALA A 112 -6.58 6.49 0.78
N ILE A 113 -6.46 5.20 1.11
CA ILE A 113 -5.72 4.20 0.31
C ILE A 113 -6.43 3.90 -1.03
N ARG A 114 -7.74 4.14 -1.14
CA ARG A 114 -8.52 3.86 -2.37
C ARG A 114 -8.14 4.73 -3.56
N THR A 115 -7.38 5.82 -3.36
CA THR A 115 -7.02 6.77 -4.42
C THR A 115 -5.70 6.44 -5.12
N VAL A 116 -4.93 5.45 -4.62
CA VAL A 116 -3.76 4.94 -5.33
C VAL A 116 -4.25 3.99 -6.44
N PRO A 117 -4.05 4.30 -7.73
CA PRO A 117 -4.45 3.41 -8.80
C PRO A 117 -3.71 2.08 -8.66
N ALA A 118 -4.44 1.00 -8.46
CA ALA A 118 -3.88 -0.33 -8.44
C ALA A 118 -3.21 -0.59 -9.80
N ARG A 119 -1.91 -0.88 -9.81
CA ARG A 119 -1.32 -1.57 -10.97
C ARG A 119 -2.04 -2.91 -11.09
N THR A 120 -2.50 -3.26 -12.28
CA THR A 120 -3.00 -4.60 -12.57
C THR A 120 -1.94 -5.60 -12.09
N PRO A 121 -2.23 -6.43 -11.08
CA PRO A 121 -1.24 -7.40 -10.64
C PRO A 121 -0.94 -8.30 -11.84
N SER A 122 0.35 -8.49 -12.15
CA SER A 122 0.70 -9.60 -13.01
C SER A 122 0.23 -10.88 -12.31
N PRO A 123 -0.24 -11.91 -13.03
CA PRO A 123 -0.92 -13.08 -12.46
C PRO A 123 -0.06 -13.93 -11.48
N ARG A 124 1.13 -13.49 -11.09
CA ARG A 124 2.09 -14.26 -10.30
C ARG A 124 2.23 -13.90 -8.82
N SER A 125 1.72 -12.79 -8.30
CA SER A 125 2.16 -12.35 -6.95
C SER A 125 1.14 -11.70 -6.00
N ALA A 126 -0.15 -11.63 -6.32
CA ALA A 126 -1.13 -11.17 -5.32
C ALA A 126 -1.43 -12.29 -4.29
N ARG A 127 -0.82 -12.22 -3.10
CA ARG A 127 -1.24 -13.04 -1.94
C ARG A 127 -1.97 -12.15 -0.94
N ARG A 128 -3.26 -12.45 -0.73
CA ARG A 128 -4.09 -11.83 0.32
C ARG A 128 -3.78 -12.50 1.65
N TRP A 129 -3.30 -11.74 2.63
CA TRP A 129 -3.12 -12.23 3.99
C TRP A 129 -4.41 -11.98 4.79
N ASN A 130 -5.02 -13.05 5.28
CA ASN A 130 -6.22 -13.02 6.14
C ASN A 130 -5.91 -13.80 7.42
N GLY A 131 -5.27 -13.15 8.40
CA GLY A 131 -5.22 -13.62 9.79
C GLY A 131 -4.88 -15.10 10.00
N GLY A 132 -3.81 -15.60 9.37
CA GLY A 132 -3.26 -16.93 9.68
C GLY A 132 -3.64 -18.09 8.75
N ARG A 133 -4.41 -17.88 7.67
CA ARG A 133 -4.60 -18.92 6.62
C ARG A 133 -4.33 -18.37 5.22
N THR A 134 -3.17 -18.68 4.66
CA THR A 134 -2.85 -18.49 3.25
C THR A 134 -3.47 -19.62 2.43
N ARG A 135 -4.56 -19.35 1.68
CA ARG A 135 -4.98 -20.23 0.58
C ARG A 135 -4.39 -19.68 -0.72
N SER A 136 -3.52 -20.45 -1.36
CA SER A 136 -3.12 -20.23 -2.75
C SER A 136 -4.15 -20.88 -3.67
N ARG A 137 -4.79 -20.12 -4.56
CA ARG A 137 -5.41 -20.68 -5.76
C ARG A 137 -4.43 -20.49 -6.91
N SER A 138 -4.03 -21.58 -7.55
CA SER A 138 -3.40 -21.54 -8.88
C SER A 138 -4.51 -21.35 -9.93
N MET A 139 -4.49 -20.25 -10.68
CA MET A 139 -5.27 -20.14 -11.90
C MET A 139 -4.39 -20.57 -13.07
N SER A 140 -4.63 -21.75 -13.61
CA SER A 140 -4.11 -22.18 -14.91
C SER A 140 -5.12 -21.78 -15.98
N GLY A 141 -4.83 -20.73 -16.74
CA GLY A 141 -5.61 -20.32 -17.90
C GLY A 141 -4.76 -19.45 -18.83
N SER A 142 -4.60 -19.90 -20.07
CA SER A 142 -3.86 -19.19 -21.12
C SER A 142 -4.61 -17.91 -21.56
N PRO A 143 -3.91 -16.85 -22.02
CA PRO A 143 -4.56 -15.60 -22.39
C PRO A 143 -5.24 -15.74 -23.76
N GLY A 144 -6.57 -15.83 -23.76
CA GLY A 144 -7.38 -15.64 -24.96
C GLY A 144 -7.50 -14.16 -25.31
N THR A 145 -7.23 -13.83 -26.56
CA THR A 145 -7.36 -12.50 -27.17
C THR A 145 -8.82 -12.05 -27.16
N GLY A 146 -9.08 -10.84 -26.63
CA GLY A 146 -10.24 -10.04 -27.00
C GLY A 146 -11.27 -9.79 -25.89
N CYS A 147 -11.25 -8.59 -25.32
CA CYS A 147 -12.48 -7.79 -25.16
C CYS A 147 -12.09 -6.36 -24.77
N ARG A 148 -12.19 -5.43 -25.73
CA ARG A 148 -12.25 -4.00 -25.46
C ARG A 148 -13.71 -3.68 -25.12
N SER A 149 -13.91 -2.71 -24.23
CA SER A 149 -15.19 -2.13 -23.80
C SER A 149 -16.02 -2.95 -22.78
N CYS A 150 -15.95 -2.51 -21.51
CA CYS A 150 -17.12 -2.24 -20.69
C CYS A 150 -16.66 -1.56 -19.39
N CYS A 151 -16.38 -0.26 -19.47
CA CYS A 151 -16.34 0.59 -18.29
C CYS A 151 -17.74 1.10 -18.04
N THR A 152 -18.44 0.54 -17.05
CA THR A 152 -19.57 1.22 -16.40
C THR A 152 -19.58 0.86 -14.93
N THR A 153 -19.77 1.89 -14.12
CA THR A 153 -19.57 2.00 -12.67
C THR A 153 -20.39 0.99 -11.85
N PRO A 154 -19.87 0.42 -10.74
CA PRO A 154 -20.67 -0.40 -9.84
C PRO A 154 -21.33 0.45 -8.74
N ARG A 155 -22.67 0.40 -8.70
CA ARG A 155 -23.51 0.86 -7.59
C ARG A 155 -23.59 -0.26 -6.55
N TRP A 156 -23.31 0.03 -5.28
CA TRP A 156 -23.37 -0.96 -4.18
C TRP A 156 -24.58 -0.71 -3.29
N THR A 157 -25.50 -1.69 -3.23
CA THR A 157 -26.43 -1.86 -2.11
C THR A 157 -25.82 -2.86 -1.11
N GLY A 158 -26.00 -2.58 0.18
CA GLY A 158 -25.33 -3.27 1.29
C GLY A 158 -25.58 -4.78 1.36
N CYS A 159 -24.64 -5.48 2.02
CA CYS A 159 -24.62 -6.91 2.29
C CYS A 159 -24.80 -7.83 1.06
N GLY A 160 -23.70 -8.34 0.51
CA GLY A 160 -23.81 -9.44 -0.44
C GLY A 160 -22.54 -9.75 -1.23
N VAL A 161 -22.24 -11.04 -1.29
CA VAL A 161 -21.30 -11.73 -2.18
C VAL A 161 -21.34 -11.16 -3.60
N MET A 162 -20.16 -10.97 -4.21
CA MET A 162 -20.04 -10.74 -5.65
C MET A 162 -20.15 -12.10 -6.36
N THR A 163 -21.37 -12.52 -6.72
CA THR A 163 -21.54 -13.59 -7.71
C THR A 163 -21.55 -12.94 -9.09
N CYS A 164 -20.49 -13.13 -9.89
CA CYS A 164 -20.62 -12.95 -11.32
C CYS A 164 -21.55 -14.06 -11.84
N GLY A 165 -22.77 -13.68 -12.22
CA GLY A 165 -23.67 -14.59 -12.93
C GLY A 165 -23.01 -15.01 -14.24
N TRP A 166 -22.64 -16.29 -14.33
CA TRP A 166 -22.18 -16.89 -15.57
C TRP A 166 -23.39 -17.60 -16.19
N THR A 167 -24.01 -16.99 -17.20
CA THR A 167 -24.99 -17.68 -18.06
C THR A 167 -24.22 -18.40 -19.17
N GLY A 168 -23.56 -19.49 -18.80
CA GLY A 168 -22.94 -20.42 -19.75
C GLY A 168 -23.59 -21.78 -19.58
N SER A 169 -24.35 -22.23 -20.58
CA SER A 169 -24.94 -23.58 -20.61
C SER A 169 -23.84 -24.63 -20.62
N PRO A 170 -23.94 -25.74 -19.87
CA PRO A 170 -22.93 -26.77 -19.87
C PRO A 170 -23.01 -27.57 -21.17
N THR A 171 -21.96 -27.52 -21.99
CA THR A 171 -21.72 -28.55 -23.02
C THR A 171 -21.02 -29.74 -22.36
N ARG A 172 -21.59 -30.92 -22.56
CA ARG A 172 -21.08 -32.20 -22.06
C ARG A 172 -20.21 -32.83 -23.15
N SER A 173 -18.97 -33.17 -22.82
CA SER A 173 -18.14 -34.15 -23.53
C SER A 173 -17.22 -34.83 -22.53
#